data_AF-A0A6A5H4X6-F1
#
_entry.id   AF-A0A6A5H4X6-F1
#
_cell.length_a   1.000
_cell.length_b   1.000
_cell.length_c   1.000
_cell.angle_alpha   90.00
_cell.angle_beta   90.00
_cell.angle_gamma   90.00
#
_symmetry.space_group_name_H-M   'P 1'
#
loop_
_entity.id
_entity.type
_entity.pdbx_description
1 polymer ?
#
loop_
_entity_poly.entity_id
_entity_poly.type
_entity_poly.pdbx_seq_one_letter_code
_entity_poly.pdbx_strand_id
1 'polypeptide(L)'
;MNRKLKTLAEWQVLQNKMVVLENRQDEENEGILREIREERRRLEARRRARHQEELERQQKELCRQILETIRNIKEMKENKRTEGLERERRNGRAICRRFHKVCLELRALKASERDE
;
A
#
# COMPACT_ATOMS: atom_id res chain seq x y z
N MET A 1 -33.10 8.04 62.51
CA MET A 1 -32.87 7.54 61.14
C MET A 1 -31.48 6.91 61.09
N ASN A 2 -31.39 5.64 60.69
CA ASN A 2 -30.31 4.72 61.06
C ASN A 2 -29.06 4.90 60.16
N ARG A 3 -27.87 5.14 60.74
CA ARG A 3 -26.61 5.41 60.00
C ARG A 3 -26.31 4.38 58.90
N LYS A 4 -26.69 3.11 59.13
CA LYS A 4 -26.55 2.00 58.18
C LYS A 4 -27.29 2.21 56.85
N LEU A 5 -28.48 2.83 56.88
CA LEU A 5 -29.26 3.13 55.66
C LEU A 5 -28.60 4.25 54.85
N LYS A 6 -27.98 5.23 55.51
CA LYS A 6 -27.25 6.32 54.84
C LYS A 6 -25.99 5.79 54.15
N THR A 7 -25.24 4.92 54.80
CA THR A 7 -24.06 4.27 54.22
C THR A 7 -24.42 3.38 53.02
N LEU A 8 -25.53 2.63 53.07
CA LEU A 8 -25.99 1.82 51.93
C LEU A 8 -26.34 2.67 50.70
N ALA A 9 -27.03 3.79 50.91
CA ALA A 9 -27.36 4.73 49.83
C ALA A 9 -26.09 5.35 49.22
N GLU A 10 -25.10 5.70 50.04
CA GLU A 10 -23.80 6.21 49.57
C GLU A 10 -23.04 5.16 48.74
N TRP A 11 -23.05 3.89 49.14
CA TRP A 11 -22.48 2.78 48.36
C TRP A 11 -23.16 2.59 47.01
N GLN A 12 -24.50 2.65 46.97
CA GLN A 12 -25.26 2.55 45.71
C GLN A 12 -24.94 3.71 44.75
N VAL A 13 -24.79 4.93 45.28
CA VAL A 13 -24.40 6.09 44.47
C VAL A 13 -22.99 5.91 43.90
N LEU A 14 -22.04 5.40 44.69
CA LEU A 14 -20.69 5.12 44.22
C LEU A 14 -20.68 4.02 43.15
N GLN A 15 -21.44 2.95 43.34
CA GLN A 15 -21.55 1.87 42.35
C GLN A 15 -22.10 2.38 41.02
N ASN A 16 -23.16 3.20 41.05
CA ASN A 16 -23.72 3.79 39.83
C ASN A 16 -22.72 4.73 39.15
N LYS A 17 -21.93 5.50 39.91
CA LYS A 17 -20.87 6.35 39.34
C LYS A 17 -19.78 5.53 38.67
N MET A 18 -19.37 4.41 39.25
CA MET A 18 -18.37 3.53 38.62
C MET A 18 -18.88 3.03 37.26
N VAL A 19 -20.10 2.50 37.20
CA VAL A 19 -20.69 2.00 35.94
C VAL A 19 -20.75 3.09 34.87
N VAL A 20 -21.12 4.32 35.24
CA VAL A 20 -21.15 5.45 34.30
C VAL A 20 -19.75 5.80 33.80
N LEU A 21 -18.74 5.77 34.67
CA LEU A 21 -17.36 6.05 34.29
C LEU A 21 -16.77 4.93 33.41
N GLU A 22 -17.09 3.66 33.69
CA GLU A 22 -16.70 2.52 32.87
C GLU A 22 -17.29 2.63 31.46
N ASN A 23 -18.59 2.86 31.35
CA ASN A 23 -19.26 3.03 30.05
C ASN A 23 -18.65 4.20 29.25
N ARG A 24 -18.38 5.32 29.91
CA ARG A 24 -17.73 6.47 29.27
C ARG A 24 -16.32 6.13 28.79
N GLN A 25 -15.55 5.40 29.60
CA GLN A 25 -14.21 4.97 29.22
C GLN A 25 -14.25 4.01 28.03
N ASP A 26 -15.24 3.12 27.97
CA ASP A 26 -15.44 2.20 26.84
C ASP A 26 -15.80 2.97 25.55
N GLU A 27 -16.69 3.96 25.64
CA GLU A 27 -17.01 4.84 24.49
C GLU A 27 -15.79 5.62 23.99
N GLU A 28 -14.99 6.19 24.90
CA GLU A 28 -13.75 6.89 24.58
C GLU A 28 -12.74 5.93 23.92
N ASN A 29 -12.57 4.72 24.46
CA ASN A 29 -11.71 3.68 23.90
C ASN A 29 -12.16 3.25 22.49
N GLU A 30 -13.46 3.06 22.28
CA GLU A 30 -14.01 2.75 20.96
C GLU A 30 -13.78 3.87 19.95
N GLY A 31 -13.85 5.13 20.40
CA GLY A 31 -13.49 6.30 19.60
C GLY A 31 -12.04 6.23 19.13
N ILE A 32 -11.11 6.02 20.06
CA ILE A 32 -9.68 5.89 19.77
C ILE A 32 -9.41 4.72 18.80
N LEU A 33 -10.06 3.57 19.02
CA LEU A 33 -9.90 2.41 18.15
C LEU A 33 -10.41 2.67 16.73
N ARG A 34 -11.50 3.42 16.57
CA ARG A 34 -12.01 3.85 15.25
C ARG A 34 -11.00 4.73 14.53
N GLU A 35 -10.45 5.73 15.21
CA GLU A 35 -9.43 6.62 14.64
C GLU A 35 -8.17 5.84 14.22
N ILE A 36 -7.68 4.92 15.05
CA ILE A 36 -6.53 4.07 14.71
C ILE A 36 -6.81 3.24 13.45
N ARG A 37 -8.00 2.67 13.32
CA ARG A 37 -8.39 1.89 12.13
C ARG A 37 -8.48 2.76 10.88
N GLU A 38 -8.98 3.98 11.00
CA GLU A 38 -9.03 4.93 9.89
C GLU A 38 -7.65 5.38 9.45
N GLU A 39 -6.76 5.74 10.38
CA GLU A 39 -5.40 6.13 10.06
C GLU A 39 -4.61 4.97 9.44
N ARG A 40 -4.80 3.74 9.90
CA ARG A 40 -4.21 2.55 9.24
C ARG A 40 -4.67 2.43 7.79
N ARG A 41 -5.98 2.55 7.52
CA ARG A 41 -6.52 2.51 6.15
C ARG A 41 -5.93 3.62 5.28
N ARG A 42 -5.83 4.85 5.80
CA ARG A 42 -5.20 5.99 5.09
C ARG A 42 -3.73 5.73 4.77
N LEU A 43 -2.98 5.19 5.73
CA LEU A 43 -1.56 4.88 5.54
C LEU A 43 -1.35 3.76 4.52
N GLU A 44 -2.17 2.71 4.54
CA GLU A 44 -2.13 1.63 3.56
C GLU A 44 -2.47 2.12 2.16
N ALA A 45 -3.54 2.93 2.01
CA ALA A 45 -3.88 3.56 0.74
C ALA A 45 -2.72 4.41 0.19
N ARG A 46 -2.08 5.23 1.04
CA ARG A 46 -0.90 6.02 0.66
C ARG A 46 0.32 5.18 0.30
N ARG A 47 0.51 4.02 0.93
CA ARG A 47 1.59 3.08 0.58
C ARG A 47 1.33 2.45 -0.78
N ARG A 48 0.10 1.98 -1.02
CA ARG A 48 -0.32 1.41 -2.31
C ARG A 48 -0.18 2.41 -3.45
N ALA A 49 -0.70 3.63 -3.28
CA ALA A 49 -0.59 4.68 -4.29
C ALA A 49 0.87 4.99 -4.67
N ARG A 50 1.76 5.14 -3.66
CA ARG A 50 3.20 5.36 -3.91
C ARG A 50 3.84 4.20 -4.65
N HIS A 51 3.51 2.98 -4.27
CA HIS A 51 4.04 1.79 -4.93
C HIS A 51 3.55 1.67 -6.38
N GLN A 52 2.28 1.97 -6.64
CA GLN A 52 1.74 2.04 -8.00
C GLN A 52 2.47 3.08 -8.84
N GLU A 53 2.64 4.31 -8.33
CA GLU A 53 3.38 5.36 -9.03
C GLU A 53 4.81 4.93 -9.37
N GLU A 54 5.50 4.26 -8.45
CA GLU A 54 6.85 3.77 -8.66
C GLU A 54 6.88 2.73 -9.79
N LEU A 55 5.97 1.76 -9.76
CA LEU A 55 5.86 0.75 -10.82
C LEU A 55 5.52 1.37 -12.17
N GLU A 56 4.63 2.38 -12.22
CA GLU A 56 4.30 3.09 -13.46
C GLU A 56 5.50 3.89 -14.00
N ARG A 57 6.32 4.49 -13.12
CA ARG A 57 7.59 5.13 -13.51
C ARG A 57 8.58 4.08 -14.07
N GLN A 58 8.76 2.96 -13.39
CA GLN A 58 9.63 1.88 -13.85
C GLN A 58 9.18 1.31 -15.20
N GLN A 59 7.86 1.15 -15.40
CA GLN A 59 7.29 0.70 -16.67
C GLN A 59 7.64 1.65 -17.82
N LYS A 60 7.46 2.96 -17.61
CA LYS A 60 7.80 3.99 -18.62
C LYS A 60 9.29 3.99 -18.95
N GLU A 61 10.15 3.85 -17.95
CA GLU A 61 11.59 3.83 -18.14
C GLU A 61 12.05 2.58 -18.89
N LEU A 62 11.54 1.40 -18.52
CA LEU A 62 11.82 0.16 -19.24
C LEU A 62 11.32 0.20 -20.69
N CYS A 63 10.17 0.83 -20.95
CA CYS A 63 9.70 1.09 -22.32
C CYS A 63 10.71 1.91 -23.13
N ARG A 64 11.26 2.99 -22.55
CA ARG A 64 12.28 3.82 -23.21
C ARG A 64 13.52 3.00 -23.54
N GLN A 65 14.02 2.23 -22.57
CA GLN A 65 15.18 1.36 -22.76
C GLN A 65 14.94 0.30 -23.85
N ILE A 66 13.75 -0.30 -23.92
CA ILE A 66 13.39 -1.23 -25.01
C ILE A 66 13.46 -0.54 -26.38
N LEU A 67 12.89 0.66 -26.50
CA LEU A 67 12.91 1.42 -27.75
C LEU A 67 14.33 1.81 -28.17
N GLU A 68 15.18 2.19 -27.22
CA GLU A 68 16.59 2.49 -27.43
C GLU A 68 17.35 1.25 -27.90
N THR A 69 17.20 0.10 -27.23
CA THR A 69 17.81 -1.16 -27.66
C THR A 69 17.35 -1.56 -29.07
N ILE A 70 16.06 -1.38 -29.39
CA ILE A 70 15.55 -1.64 -30.75
C ILE A 70 16.23 -0.72 -31.77
N ARG A 71 16.41 0.56 -31.45
CA ARG A 71 17.10 1.52 -32.32
C ARG A 71 18.56 1.13 -32.53
N ASN A 72 19.29 0.80 -31.47
CA ASN A 72 20.68 0.35 -31.54
C ASN A 72 20.83 -0.89 -32.42
N ILE A 73 19.94 -1.89 -32.24
CA ILE A 73 19.95 -3.11 -33.06
C ILE A 73 19.70 -2.79 -34.54
N LYS A 74 18.79 -1.86 -34.86
CA LYS A 74 18.53 -1.44 -36.24
C LYS A 74 19.75 -0.75 -36.85
N GLU A 75 20.33 0.22 -36.15
CA GLU A 75 21.52 0.95 -36.60
C GLU A 75 22.71 0.01 -36.83
N MET A 76 22.94 -0.95 -35.93
CA MET A 76 24.00 -1.94 -36.09
C MET A 76 23.78 -2.82 -37.34
N LYS A 77 22.54 -3.21 -37.62
CA LYS A 77 22.20 -3.98 -38.83
C LYS A 77 22.42 -3.15 -40.10
N GLU A 78 21.98 -1.89 -40.11
CA GLU A 78 22.14 -0.98 -41.26
C GLU A 78 23.63 -0.74 -41.56
N ASN A 79 24.44 -0.56 -40.51
CA ASN A 79 25.89 -0.38 -40.63
C ASN A 79 26.67 -1.70 -40.83
N LYS A 80 25.98 -2.85 -41.02
CA LYS A 80 26.58 -4.20 -41.13
C LYS A 80 27.53 -4.55 -39.98
N ARG A 81 27.38 -3.93 -38.81
CA ARG A 81 28.16 -4.21 -37.60
C ARG A 81 27.58 -5.43 -36.90
N THR A 82 28.20 -6.58 -37.10
CA THR A 82 27.78 -7.86 -36.50
C THR A 82 28.36 -8.06 -35.10
N GLU A 83 29.51 -7.45 -34.81
CA GLU A 83 30.13 -7.46 -33.49
C GLU A 83 29.20 -6.83 -32.45
N GLY A 84 28.93 -7.55 -31.37
CA GLY A 84 28.09 -7.06 -30.27
C GLY A 84 26.57 -7.13 -30.51
N LEU A 85 26.09 -7.44 -31.72
CA LEU A 85 24.65 -7.51 -32.02
C LEU A 85 23.92 -8.56 -31.17
N GLU A 86 24.55 -9.71 -30.96
CA GLU A 86 24.07 -10.76 -30.06
C GLU A 86 23.97 -10.29 -28.61
N ARG A 87 24.95 -9.50 -28.15
CA ARG A 87 24.97 -8.93 -26.79
C ARG A 87 23.80 -7.96 -26.62
N GLU A 88 23.59 -7.09 -27.61
CA GLU A 88 22.49 -6.12 -27.58
C GLU A 88 21.11 -6.80 -27.61
N ARG A 89 20.97 -7.90 -28.37
CA ARG A 89 19.76 -8.74 -28.33
C ARG A 89 19.55 -9.40 -26.96
N ARG A 90 20.62 -9.86 -26.29
CA ARG A 90 20.53 -10.44 -24.94
C ARG A 90 20.12 -9.38 -23.92
N ASN A 91 20.67 -8.17 -24.02
CA ASN A 91 20.29 -7.02 -23.20
C ASN A 91 18.81 -6.69 -23.38
N GLY A 92 18.34 -6.57 -24.63
CA GLY A 92 16.93 -6.32 -24.94
C GLY A 92 16.00 -7.37 -24.34
N ARG A 93 16.34 -8.67 -24.46
CA ARG A 93 15.57 -9.75 -23.80
C ARG A 93 15.53 -9.62 -22.29
N ALA A 94 16.63 -9.21 -21.66
CA ALA A 94 16.67 -9.00 -20.21
C ALA A 94 15.77 -7.83 -19.79
N ILE A 95 15.78 -6.72 -20.52
CA ILE A 95 14.92 -5.56 -20.29
C ILE A 95 13.44 -5.94 -20.48
N CYS A 96 13.10 -6.68 -21.54
CA CYS A 96 11.73 -7.16 -21.78
C CYS A 96 11.22 -8.06 -20.64
N ARG A 97 12.06 -8.92 -20.07
CA ARG A 97 11.67 -9.75 -18.90
C ARG A 97 11.37 -8.90 -17.68
N ARG A 98 12.19 -7.88 -17.40
CA ARG A 98 11.94 -6.92 -16.31
C ARG A 98 10.65 -6.15 -16.54
N PHE A 99 10.44 -5.66 -17.77
CA PHE A 99 9.22 -4.97 -18.16
C PHE A 99 7.97 -5.84 -17.93
N HIS A 100 8.04 -7.11 -18.33
CA HIS A 100 6.94 -8.05 -18.13
C HIS A 100 6.61 -8.24 -16.64
N LYS A 101 7.64 -8.39 -15.79
CA LYS A 101 7.46 -8.50 -14.34
C LYS A 101 6.75 -7.28 -13.75
N VAL A 102 7.20 -6.08 -14.08
CA VAL A 102 6.57 -4.82 -13.63
C VAL A 102 5.12 -4.73 -14.13
N CYS A 103 4.85 -5.14 -15.37
CA CYS A 103 3.48 -5.17 -15.90
C CYS A 103 2.56 -6.13 -15.14
N LEU A 104 3.05 -7.29 -14.74
CA LEU A 104 2.29 -8.25 -13.94
C LEU A 104 1.99 -7.69 -12.55
N GLU A 105 2.98 -7.09 -11.90
CA GLU A 105 2.81 -6.46 -10.58
C GLU A 105 1.79 -5.32 -10.63
N LEU A 106 1.85 -4.44 -11.64
CA LEU A 106 0.85 -3.39 -11.85
C LEU A 106 -0.56 -3.93 -12.07
N ARG A 107 -0.70 -5.03 -12.82
CA ARG A 107 -2.02 -5.65 -13.05
C ARG A 107 -2.56 -6.26 -11.76
N ALA A 108 -1.70 -6.93 -10.98
CA ALA A 108 -2.11 -7.50 -9.70
C ALA A 108 -2.57 -6.40 -8.73
N LEU A 109 -1.85 -5.27 -8.65
CA LEU A 109 -2.28 -4.13 -7.85
C LEU A 109 -3.65 -3.59 -8.28
N LYS A 110 -3.82 -3.35 -9.59
CA LYS A 110 -5.08 -2.83 -10.14
C LYS A 110 -6.24 -3.82 -10.02
N ALA A 111 -5.97 -5.12 -9.96
CA ALA A 111 -6.99 -6.13 -9.67
C ALA A 111 -7.42 -6.06 -8.20
N SER A 112 -6.46 -5.98 -7.27
CA SER A 112 -6.77 -5.85 -5.84
C SER A 112 -7.54 -4.58 -5.47
N GLU A 113 -7.43 -3.51 -6.26
CA GLU A 113 -8.22 -2.28 -6.09
C GLU A 113 -9.66 -2.39 -6.60
N ARG A 114 -9.97 -3.36 -7.45
CA ARG A 114 -11.33 -3.56 -7.99
C ARG A 114 -12.17 -4.51 -7.15
N ASP A 115 -11.51 -5.34 -6.34
CA ASP A 115 -12.14 -6.34 -5.48
C ASP A 115 -12.42 -5.80 -4.05
N GLU A 116 -11.90 -4.61 -3.71
CA GLU A 116 -12.19 -3.85 -2.47
C GLU A 116 -13.30 -2.80 -2.68
#